data_AF-A0A366F351-F1
#
_entry.id   AF-A0A366F351-F1
#
_cell.length_a   1.000
_cell.length_b   1.000
_cell.length_c   1.000
_cell.angle_alpha   90.00
_cell.angle_beta   90.00
_cell.angle_gamma   90.00
#
_symmetry.space_group_name_H-M   'P 1'
#
loop_
_entity.id
_entity.type
_entity.pdbx_description
1 polymer ?
#
loop_
_entity_poly.entity_id
_entity_poly.type
_entity_poly.pdbx_seq_one_letter_code
_entity_poly.pdbx_strand_id
1 'polypeptide(L)' 'MTVLESLKSRAGFIASGAASFAVIVGGVRFASGEPLVQPQTDLGIVIGVAMVALYLVLSDTRGGVR' A
#
# COMPACT_ATOMS: atom_id res chain seq x y z
N MET A 1 9.80 -8.86 -17.70
CA MET A 1 9.32 -8.98 -16.31
C MET A 1 7.82 -9.10 -16.33
N THR A 2 7.24 -10.12 -15.69
CA THR A 2 5.78 -10.25 -15.57
C THR A 2 5.24 -9.44 -14.39
N VAL A 3 3.93 -9.18 -14.37
CA VAL A 3 3.25 -8.49 -13.25
C VAL A 3 3.52 -9.18 -11.92
N LEU A 4 3.46 -10.52 -11.90
CA LEU A 4 3.67 -11.31 -10.69
C LEU A 4 5.11 -11.20 -10.17
N GLU A 5 6.10 -11.16 -11.07
CA GLU A 5 7.52 -11.00 -10.70
C GLU A 5 7.81 -9.62 -10.12
N SER A 6 7.24 -8.55 -10.70
CA SER A 6 7.37 -7.20 -10.16
C SER A 6 6.73 -7.09 -8.77
N LEU A 7 5.52 -7.64 -8.62
CA LEU A 7 4.83 -7.64 -7.34
C LEU A 7 5.62 -8.42 -6.28
N LYS A 8 6.19 -9.58 -6.63
CA LYS A 8 7.03 -10.38 -5.74
C LYS A 8 8.33 -9.69 -5.37
N SER A 9 8.99 -9.02 -6.33
CA SER A 9 10.23 -8.27 -6.10
C SER A 9 10.02 -7.09 -5.15
N ARG A 10 8.86 -6.42 -5.24
CA ARG A 10 8.53 -5.24 -4.43
C ARG A 10 7.61 -5.54 -3.24
N ALA A 11 7.22 -6.79 -3.04
CA ALA A 11 6.29 -7.20 -1.98
C ALA A 11 6.76 -6.73 -0.59
N GLY A 12 8.06 -6.84 -0.30
CA GLY A 12 8.62 -6.37 0.96
C GLY A 12 8.50 -4.85 1.15
N PHE A 13 8.71 -4.07 0.09
CA PHE A 13 8.56 -2.62 0.12
C PHE A 13 7.08 -2.21 0.29
N ILE A 14 6.18 -2.86 -0.45
CA ILE A 14 4.73 -2.60 -0.35
C ILE A 14 4.21 -2.99 1.04
N ALA A 15 4.61 -4.16 1.56
CA ALA A 15 4.18 -4.64 2.87
C ALA A 15 4.69 -3.76 4.01
N SER A 16 5.97 -3.36 3.98
CA SER A 16 6.53 -2.45 4.99
C SER A 16 5.87 -1.07 4.94
N GLY A 17 5.67 -0.51 3.74
CA GLY A 17 4.95 0.76 3.57
C GLY A 17 3.52 0.70 4.09
N ALA A 18 2.78 -0.36 3.75
CA ALA A 18 1.41 -0.57 4.23
C ALA A 18 1.36 -0.76 5.76
N ALA A 19 2.30 -1.52 6.33
CA ALA A 19 2.39 -1.72 7.77
C ALA A 19 2.72 -0.41 8.52
N SER A 20 3.70 0.36 8.04
CA SER A 20 4.04 1.66 8.63
C SER A 20 2.85 2.63 8.56
N PHE A 21 2.15 2.67 7.43
CA PHE A 21 0.96 3.49 7.28
C PHE A 21 -0.16 3.06 8.24
N ALA A 22 -0.41 1.76 8.38
CA ALA A 22 -1.39 1.23 9.33
C ALA A 22 -1.06 1.59 10.79
N VAL A 23 0.22 1.55 11.17
CA VAL A 23 0.67 1.97 12.51
C VAL A 23 0.41 3.45 12.74
N ILE A 24 0.70 4.31 11.76
CA ILE A 24 0.45 5.76 11.86
C ILE A 24 -1.04 6.03 11.99
N VAL A 25 -1.87 5.45 11.12
CA VAL A 25 -3.34 5.65 11.16
C VAL A 25 -3.91 5.14 12.47
N GLY A 26 -3.52 3.95 12.92
CA GLY A 26 -3.95 3.40 14.20
C GLY A 26 -3.53 4.27 15.37
N GLY A 27 -2.30 4.79 15.36
CA GLY A 27 -1.80 5.72 16.38
C GLY A 27 -2.56 7.05 16.41
N VAL A 28 -2.85 7.63 15.25
CA VAL A 28 -3.65 8.86 15.14
C VAL A 28 -5.06 8.65 15.66
N ARG A 29 -5.73 7.56 15.24
CA ARG A 29 -7.09 7.21 15.71
C ARG A 29 -7.12 6.96 17.21
N PHE A 30 -6.14 6.25 17.73
CA PHE A 30 -6.00 6.02 19.16
C PHE A 30 -5.83 7.34 19.93
N ALA A 31 -4.97 8.25 19.43
CA ALA A 31 -4.74 9.55 20.05
C ALA A 31 -5.96 10.49 19.97
N SER A 32 -6.79 10.37 18.94
CA SER A 32 -8.03 11.15 18.78
C SER A 32 -9.25 10.54 19.49
N GLY A 33 -9.10 9.34 20.08
CA GLY A 33 -10.22 8.60 20.68
C GLY A 33 -11.23 8.08 19.65
N GLU A 34 -10.84 8.03 18.38
CA GLU A 34 -11.68 7.50 17.31
C GLU A 34 -11.68 5.96 17.28
N PRO A 35 -12.72 5.34 16.68
CA PRO A 35 -12.70 3.91 16.42
C PRO A 35 -11.48 3.50 15.60
N LEU A 36 -10.78 2.45 16.04
CA LEU A 36 -9.61 1.89 15.34
C LEU A 36 -9.97 1.39 13.94
N VAL A 37 -11.20 0.90 13.76
CA VAL A 37 -11.74 0.42 12.49
C VAL A 37 -12.85 1.37 12.05
N GLN A 38 -12.70 1.94 10.87
CA GLN A 38 -13.67 2.84 10.25
C GLN A 38 -13.85 2.41 8.79
N PRO A 39 -14.87 1.60 8.47
CA PRO A 39 -14.98 0.91 7.17
C PRO A 39 -14.91 1.84 5.96
N GLN A 40 -15.45 3.06 6.08
CA GLN A 40 -15.47 4.05 5.01
C GLN A 40 -14.06 4.57 4.69
N THR A 41 -13.30 4.95 5.71
CA THR A 41 -11.93 5.45 5.60
C THR A 41 -10.95 4.31 5.30
N ASP A 42 -11.16 3.13 5.90
CA ASP A 42 -10.31 1.94 5.71
C ASP A 42 -10.35 1.43 4.27
N LEU A 43 -11.51 1.49 3.61
CA LEU A 43 -11.62 1.18 2.19
C LEU A 43 -10.73 2.11 1.34
N GLY A 44 -10.73 3.40 1.66
CA GLY A 44 -9.87 4.39 1.00
C GLY A 44 -8.38 4.09 1.19
N ILE A 45 -7.99 3.62 2.38
CA ILE A 45 -6.62 3.20 2.68
C ILE A 45 -6.22 1.99 1.83
N VAL A 46 -7.09 0.97 1.76
CA VAL A 46 -6.85 -0.23 0.95
C VAL A 46 -6.70 0.12 -0.53
N ILE A 47 -7.58 0.99 -1.06
CA ILE A 47 -7.50 1.48 -2.44
C ILE A 47 -6.19 2.23 -2.67
N GLY A 48 -5.78 3.10 -1.75
CA GLY A 48 -4.51 3.82 -1.84
C GLY A 48 -3.30 2.89 -1.91
N VAL A 49 -3.23 1.89 -1.04
CA VAL A 49 -2.16 0.87 -1.05
C VAL A 49 -2.18 0.08 -2.37
N ALA A 50 -3.36 -0.31 -2.85
CA ALA A 50 -3.50 -1.00 -4.14
C ALA A 50 -3.03 -0.14 -5.32
N MET A 51 -3.27 1.17 -5.28
CA MET A 51 -2.81 2.10 -6.31
C MET A 51 -1.29 2.27 -6.32
N VAL A 52 -0.66 2.34 -5.15
CA VAL A 52 0.82 2.35 -5.05
C VAL A 52 1.40 1.06 -5.61
N ALA A 53 0.83 -0.10 -5.26
CA ALA A 53 1.26 -1.38 -5.81
C ALA A 53 1.11 -1.43 -7.34
N LEU A 54 -0.03 -0.98 -7.88
CA LEU A 54 -0.26 -0.92 -9.31
C LEU A 54 0.74 0.01 -10.02
N TYR A 55 1.01 1.19 -9.46
CA TYR A 55 1.99 2.13 -10.01
C TYR A 55 3.38 1.51 -10.13
N LEU A 56 3.82 0.79 -9.10
CA LEU A 56 5.12 0.12 -9.09
C LEU A 56 5.18 -0.98 -10.16
N VAL A 57 4.13 -1.79 -10.26
CA VAL A 57 4.01 -2.82 -11.31
C VAL A 57 4.04 -2.21 -12.71
N LEU A 58 3.28 -1.14 -12.95
CA LEU A 58 3.25 -0.44 -14.23
C LEU A 58 4.61 0.18 -14.56
N SER A 59 5.31 0.72 -13.56
CA SER A 59 6.64 1.31 -13.74
C SER A 59 7.68 0.26 -14.14
N ASP A 60 7.65 -0.92 -13.51
CA ASP A 60 8.56 -2.02 -13.83
C ASP A 60 8.28 -2.64 -15.20
N THR A 61 6.99 -2.82 -15.52
CA THR A 61 6.57 -3.39 -16.82
C THR A 61 6.77 -2.44 -17.99
N ARG A 62 6.68 -1.12 -17.78
CA ARG A 62 6.99 -0.10 -18.80
C ARG A 62 8.48 0.23 -18.89
N GLY A 63 9.23 0.08 -17.79
CA GLY A 63 10.66 0.39 -17.70
C GLY A 63 11.58 -0.64 -18.34
N GLY A 64 11.08 -1.84 -18.68
CA GLY A 64 11.84 -2.92 -19.34
C GLY A 64 12.24 -2.70 -20.80
N VAL A 65 12.26 -1.45 -21.30
CA VAL A 65 12.73 -1.05 -22.64
C VAL A 65 14.07 -0.29 -22.54
N ARG A 66 14.87 -0.54 -21.51
CA ARG A 66 16.26 -0.05 -21.43
C ARG A 66 17.21 -1.16 -21.07
#